data_AF-A0A922XFD5-F1
#
_entry.id   AF-A0A922XFD5-F1
#
_cell.length_a   1.000
_cell.length_b   1.000
_cell.length_c   1.000
_cell.angle_alpha   90.00
_cell.angle_beta   90.00
_cell.angle_gamma   90.00
#
_symmetry.space_group_name_H-M   'P 1'
#
loop_
_entity.id
_entity.type
_entity.pdbx_description
1 polymer ?
#
loop_
_entity_poly.entity_id
_entity_poly.type
_entity_poly.pdbx_seq_one_letter_code
_entity_poly.pdbx_strand_id
1 'polypeptide(L)'
;MSLETTGESQRTHHRYSAYLLAAGAVTTSVDDVHADVFYSGLQDIVIQQGLGALNLKINDDDYEDIVLRNYVFSNGNYQGGTVPFAPGAVSGFSMSGLNYATALNAGEVIDQSTLGGFAFSLALGNANPNAQFKNAINKYIGFAFPIGPTDLYYAWLRVSIDNAAGMFTVHDWAWQNQTGVPIVAGAGGLGDFDVNATVDGNDFLVWQRNYGVPQGSPPGTGYDADDLADWKSAFGNAPPATAVAQPVPEPGALGFFAAGAGGVELLRRRRKCRPST
;
A
#
# COMPACT_ATOMS: atom_id res chain seq x y z
N MET A 1 -1.82 9.82 -68.25
CA MET A 1 -2.90 8.84 -68.37
C MET A 1 -3.66 8.89 -67.06
N SER A 2 -4.59 9.84 -67.00
CA SER A 2 -5.40 10.14 -65.82
C SER A 2 -6.72 9.40 -65.95
N LEU A 3 -7.20 8.80 -64.86
CA LEU A 3 -8.56 8.29 -64.78
C LEU A 3 -9.23 8.93 -63.57
N GLU A 4 -10.16 9.82 -63.87
CA GLU A 4 -11.25 10.24 -63.00
C GLU A 4 -12.19 9.06 -62.77
N THR A 5 -12.74 8.95 -61.57
CA THR A 5 -14.00 8.22 -61.36
C THR A 5 -14.82 8.99 -60.35
N THR A 6 -15.85 9.67 -60.85
CA THR A 6 -16.93 10.27 -60.09
C THR A 6 -18.01 9.21 -59.81
N GLY A 7 -18.61 9.25 -58.62
CA GLY A 7 -19.64 8.30 -58.20
C GLY A 7 -20.22 8.65 -56.84
N GLU A 8 -21.01 9.73 -56.83
CA GLU A 8 -21.73 10.31 -55.72
C GLU A 8 -22.86 9.40 -55.20
N SER A 9 -23.02 9.26 -53.89
CA SER A 9 -24.28 8.85 -53.25
C SER A 9 -24.53 9.70 -52.00
N GLN A 10 -25.22 10.82 -52.20
CA GLN A 10 -25.85 11.58 -51.12
C GLN A 10 -27.09 10.84 -50.60
N ARG A 11 -27.27 10.80 -49.26
CA ARG A 11 -28.53 11.16 -48.58
C ARG A 11 -28.36 11.26 -47.06
N THR A 12 -28.18 12.51 -46.62
CA THR A 12 -28.97 13.24 -45.60
C THR A 12 -29.41 12.55 -44.30
N HIS A 13 -29.03 13.13 -43.15
CA HIS A 13 -29.88 13.89 -42.21
C HIS A 13 -29.46 13.72 -40.72
N HIS A 14 -28.93 14.77 -40.08
CA HIS A 14 -29.65 15.67 -39.16
C HIS A 14 -28.67 16.51 -38.33
N ARG A 15 -28.89 17.82 -38.36
CA ARG A 15 -28.25 18.81 -37.51
C ARG A 15 -28.91 18.76 -36.12
N TYR A 16 -28.10 18.74 -35.06
CA TYR A 16 -28.50 19.31 -33.78
C TYR A 16 -27.41 20.24 -33.29
N SER A 17 -27.77 21.52 -33.23
CA SER A 17 -26.98 22.60 -32.66
C SER A 17 -27.05 22.56 -31.14
N ALA A 18 -25.90 22.78 -30.52
CA ALA A 18 -25.65 23.54 -29.29
C ALA A 18 -26.60 23.40 -28.08
N TYR A 19 -26.02 22.94 -26.96
CA TYR A 19 -26.29 23.52 -25.65
C TYR A 19 -24.96 23.83 -24.93
N LEU A 20 -24.84 25.10 -24.54
CA LEU A 20 -23.82 25.66 -23.66
C LEU A 20 -23.98 25.11 -22.24
N LEU A 21 -22.86 24.77 -21.60
CA LEU A 21 -22.62 25.13 -20.20
C LEU A 21 -21.11 25.29 -19.99
N ALA A 22 -20.68 26.55 -19.97
CA ALA A 22 -19.42 26.94 -19.38
C ALA A 22 -19.53 26.72 -17.87
N ALA A 23 -18.98 25.61 -17.38
CA ALA A 23 -18.50 25.52 -16.02
C ALA A 23 -16.99 25.76 -16.10
N GLY A 24 -16.55 26.92 -15.61
CA GLY A 24 -15.14 27.12 -15.29
C GLY A 24 -14.77 26.14 -14.18
N ALA A 25 -14.39 24.93 -14.55
CA ALA A 25 -13.56 24.11 -13.70
C ALA A 25 -12.20 24.79 -13.72
N VAL A 26 -11.88 25.51 -12.64
CA VAL A 26 -10.51 25.56 -12.19
C VAL A 26 -10.17 24.11 -11.89
N THR A 27 -9.72 23.37 -12.91
CA THR A 27 -8.86 22.23 -12.68
C THR A 27 -7.58 22.85 -12.17
N THR A 28 -7.52 23.11 -10.87
CA THR A 28 -6.28 22.78 -10.18
C THR A 28 -6.09 21.32 -10.55
N SER A 29 -5.24 21.08 -11.54
CA SER A 29 -4.43 19.87 -11.56
C SER A 29 -3.69 19.92 -10.23
N VAL A 30 -4.37 19.50 -9.18
CA VAL A 30 -3.71 18.70 -8.16
C VAL A 30 -3.20 17.58 -9.03
N ASP A 31 -1.91 17.62 -9.36
CA ASP A 31 -1.24 16.41 -9.74
C ASP A 31 -1.59 15.48 -8.58
N ASP A 32 -2.59 14.61 -8.79
CA ASP A 32 -2.80 13.48 -7.92
C ASP A 32 -1.51 12.71 -8.10
N VAL A 33 -0.52 13.04 -7.26
CA VAL A 33 0.66 12.24 -7.01
C VAL A 33 0.08 11.00 -6.36
N HIS A 34 -0.53 10.16 -7.18
CA HIS A 34 -0.94 8.83 -6.81
C HIS A 34 0.35 8.17 -6.37
N ALA A 35 0.41 7.91 -5.08
CA ALA A 35 1.54 7.28 -4.44
C ALA A 35 1.80 5.95 -5.17
N ASP A 36 2.81 5.91 -6.03
CA ASP A 36 3.06 4.78 -6.93
C ASP A 36 3.78 3.70 -6.14
N VAL A 37 3.14 2.54 -5.97
CA VAL A 37 3.74 1.39 -5.31
C VAL A 37 4.48 0.58 -6.37
N PHE A 38 5.79 0.48 -6.25
CA PHE A 38 6.60 -0.41 -7.06
C PHE A 38 6.57 -1.81 -6.49
N TYR A 39 6.05 -2.75 -7.26
CA TYR A 39 6.02 -4.18 -6.93
C TYR A 39 7.09 -4.95 -7.71
N SER A 40 7.78 -5.87 -7.04
CA SER A 40 8.84 -6.69 -7.63
C SER A 40 8.33 -7.78 -8.59
N GLY A 41 7.04 -8.13 -8.54
CA GLY A 41 6.58 -9.43 -9.02
C GLY A 41 7.05 -10.57 -8.10
N LEU A 42 6.59 -11.80 -8.38
CA LEU A 42 7.03 -13.00 -7.67
C LEU A 42 8.50 -13.33 -7.98
N GLN A 43 9.27 -13.69 -6.94
CA GLN A 43 10.72 -13.90 -6.98
C GLN A 43 11.13 -15.26 -6.40
N ASP A 44 10.51 -15.70 -5.30
CA ASP A 44 10.74 -17.01 -4.65
C ASP A 44 12.23 -17.35 -4.39
N ILE A 45 12.93 -16.41 -3.77
CA ILE A 45 14.36 -16.52 -3.47
C ILE A 45 14.57 -17.24 -2.14
N VAL A 46 15.21 -18.41 -2.19
CA VAL A 46 15.60 -19.17 -0.99
C VAL A 46 16.95 -18.69 -0.45
N ILE A 47 16.98 -18.23 0.80
CA ILE A 47 18.21 -17.89 1.53
C ILE A 47 18.77 -19.17 2.15
N GLN A 48 19.85 -19.69 1.57
CA GLN A 48 20.49 -20.92 2.02
C GLN A 48 21.00 -20.81 3.47
N GLN A 49 20.89 -21.90 4.22
CA GLN A 49 21.36 -21.96 5.61
C GLN A 49 22.89 -21.92 5.69
N GLY A 50 23.42 -21.39 6.80
CA GLY A 50 24.86 -21.40 7.11
C GLY A 50 25.47 -20.01 7.08
N LEU A 51 25.98 -19.58 5.91
CA LEU A 51 26.48 -18.22 5.68
C LEU A 51 25.63 -17.45 4.67
N GLY A 52 24.43 -17.94 4.35
CA GLY A 52 23.54 -17.28 3.39
C GLY A 52 23.11 -15.91 3.89
N ALA A 53 23.31 -14.92 3.02
CA ALA A 53 22.74 -13.60 3.15
C ALA A 53 22.07 -13.23 1.82
N LEU A 54 20.97 -12.52 1.91
CA LEU A 54 20.34 -11.88 0.76
C LEU A 54 20.38 -10.38 0.99
N ASN A 55 21.09 -9.69 0.12
CA ASN A 55 21.22 -8.24 0.13
C ASN A 55 20.29 -7.71 -0.96
N LEU A 56 19.18 -7.09 -0.55
CA LEU A 56 18.18 -6.58 -1.48
C LEU A 56 18.39 -5.09 -1.72
N LYS A 57 18.25 -4.73 -2.99
CA LYS A 57 18.22 -3.36 -3.49
C LYS A 57 16.85 -3.13 -4.09
N ILE A 58 16.01 -2.46 -3.35
CA ILE A 58 14.57 -2.32 -3.57
C ILE A 58 14.31 -1.25 -4.64
N ASN A 59 15.14 -0.21 -4.66
CA ASN A 59 15.07 0.92 -5.59
C ASN A 59 16.10 0.83 -6.76
N ASP A 60 16.77 -0.32 -6.92
CA ASP A 60 17.80 -0.56 -7.95
C ASP A 60 18.99 0.43 -7.92
N ASP A 61 19.35 0.93 -6.74
CA ASP A 61 20.56 1.74 -6.58
C ASP A 61 21.82 0.92 -6.23
N ASP A 62 22.92 1.59 -5.88
CA ASP A 62 24.17 0.90 -5.52
C ASP A 62 24.23 0.43 -4.06
N TYR A 63 23.23 0.75 -3.26
CA TYR A 63 23.16 0.51 -1.83
C TYR A 63 22.21 -0.65 -1.50
N GLU A 64 22.44 -1.26 -0.33
CA GLU A 64 21.60 -2.34 0.16
C GLU A 64 20.55 -1.74 1.10
N ASP A 65 19.27 -1.92 0.78
CA ASP A 65 18.17 -1.39 1.59
C ASP A 65 17.86 -2.31 2.77
N ILE A 66 17.97 -3.62 2.55
CA ILE A 66 17.77 -4.63 3.58
C ILE A 66 18.66 -5.84 3.34
N VAL A 67 19.25 -6.33 4.42
CA VAL A 67 20.09 -7.53 4.44
C VAL A 67 19.43 -8.58 5.31
N LEU A 68 19.06 -9.71 4.71
CA LEU A 68 18.46 -10.86 5.39
C LEU A 68 19.49 -11.96 5.56
N ARG A 69 19.45 -12.67 6.70
CA ARG A 69 20.43 -13.69 7.08
C ARG A 69 19.75 -14.98 7.50
N ASN A 70 20.32 -16.11 7.10
CA ASN A 70 19.88 -17.45 7.52
C ASN A 70 21.09 -18.27 8.02
N TYR A 71 21.31 -18.27 9.33
CA TYR A 71 22.50 -18.85 9.95
C TYR A 71 22.17 -20.05 10.83
N VAL A 72 23.21 -20.81 11.15
CA VAL A 72 23.16 -21.86 12.17
C VAL A 72 24.07 -21.46 13.31
N PHE A 73 23.49 -21.22 14.47
CA PHE A 73 24.21 -21.00 15.72
C PHE A 73 24.21 -22.28 16.57
N SER A 74 25.03 -22.30 17.63
CA SER A 74 25.09 -23.45 18.54
C SER A 74 23.75 -23.73 19.25
N ASN A 75 22.86 -22.75 19.33
CA ASN A 75 21.54 -22.82 19.95
C ASN A 75 20.38 -22.99 18.95
N GLY A 76 20.68 -23.20 17.66
CA GLY A 76 19.70 -23.48 16.61
C GLY A 76 19.81 -22.57 15.39
N ASN A 77 18.84 -22.70 14.49
CA ASN A 77 18.77 -21.91 13.28
C ASN A 77 18.36 -20.48 13.61
N TYR A 78 19.01 -19.51 12.97
CA TYR A 78 18.77 -18.09 13.10
C TYR A 78 18.26 -17.51 11.79
N GLN A 79 17.15 -16.77 11.85
CA GLN A 79 16.75 -15.86 10.78
C GLN A 79 16.60 -14.45 11.35
N GLY A 80 17.09 -13.48 10.61
CA GLY A 80 17.03 -12.07 10.98
C GLY A 80 17.58 -11.18 9.89
N GLY A 81 17.81 -9.92 10.22
CA GLY A 81 18.33 -8.98 9.23
C GLY A 81 18.66 -7.61 9.78
N THR A 82 19.06 -6.74 8.86
CA THR A 82 19.38 -5.34 9.12
C THR A 82 18.90 -4.46 7.98
N VAL A 83 18.39 -3.28 8.30
CA VAL A 83 18.29 -2.13 7.39
C VAL A 83 19.57 -1.30 7.59
N PRO A 84 20.53 -1.31 6.65
CA PRO A 84 21.90 -0.85 6.95
C PRO A 84 22.07 0.66 7.17
N PHE A 85 21.21 1.50 6.57
CA PHE A 85 21.39 2.94 6.53
C PHE A 85 20.34 3.67 7.37
N ALA A 86 20.79 4.61 8.21
CA ALA A 86 19.91 5.48 8.98
C ALA A 86 19.28 6.55 8.09
N PRO A 87 18.02 6.97 8.33
CA PRO A 87 17.13 6.58 9.44
C PRO A 87 16.32 5.28 9.24
N GLY A 88 16.74 4.38 8.34
CA GLY A 88 16.04 3.14 8.07
C GLY A 88 15.86 2.22 9.29
N ALA A 89 14.74 1.52 9.32
CA ALA A 89 14.31 0.68 10.43
C ALA A 89 13.28 -0.37 9.98
N VAL A 90 13.10 -1.42 10.78
CA VAL A 90 12.05 -2.43 10.55
C VAL A 90 10.80 -2.12 11.37
N SER A 91 9.63 -2.43 10.83
CA SER A 91 8.40 -2.52 11.61
C SER A 91 8.54 -3.64 12.65
N GLY A 92 8.44 -3.28 13.93
CA GLY A 92 8.91 -4.18 14.96
C GLY A 92 8.71 -3.70 16.38
N PHE A 93 9.19 -4.50 17.32
CA PHE A 93 9.13 -4.22 18.75
C PHE A 93 10.41 -4.64 19.45
N SER A 94 10.72 -3.99 20.57
CA SER A 94 11.85 -4.36 21.42
C SER A 94 11.36 -5.06 22.68
N MET A 95 11.92 -6.23 22.98
CA MET A 95 11.62 -6.96 24.21
C MET A 95 12.88 -7.63 24.75
N SER A 96 13.13 -7.45 26.05
CA SER A 96 14.31 -7.98 26.73
C SER A 96 15.65 -7.58 26.09
N GLY A 97 15.72 -6.36 25.55
CA GLY A 97 16.93 -5.83 24.90
C GLY A 97 17.19 -6.35 23.49
N LEU A 98 16.27 -7.12 22.92
CA LEU A 98 16.32 -7.60 21.54
C LEU A 98 15.23 -6.92 20.71
N ASN A 99 15.56 -6.63 19.45
CA ASN A 99 14.61 -6.10 18.48
C ASN A 99 14.06 -7.26 17.64
N TYR A 100 12.75 -7.29 17.47
CA TYR A 100 12.03 -8.27 16.67
C TYR A 100 11.31 -7.55 15.54
N ALA A 101 11.27 -8.14 14.36
CA ALA A 101 10.31 -7.71 13.36
C ALA A 101 8.91 -8.22 13.74
N THR A 102 7.89 -7.42 13.45
CA THR A 102 6.50 -7.84 13.56
C THR A 102 6.14 -8.71 12.35
N ALA A 103 5.48 -9.84 12.58
CA ALA A 103 4.98 -10.70 11.51
C ALA A 103 3.66 -10.16 10.98
N LEU A 104 3.74 -9.22 10.04
CA LEU A 104 2.59 -8.49 9.55
C LEU A 104 1.69 -9.38 8.66
N ASN A 105 0.40 -9.11 8.71
CA ASN A 105 -0.60 -9.62 7.80
C ASN A 105 -0.80 -8.66 6.63
N ALA A 106 -1.35 -9.16 5.51
CA ALA A 106 -1.81 -8.27 4.45
C ALA A 106 -2.83 -7.27 5.01
N GLY A 107 -2.73 -6.01 4.58
CA GLY A 107 -3.61 -4.93 5.05
C GLY A 107 -3.09 -4.11 6.22
N GLU A 108 -2.04 -4.56 6.91
CA GLU A 108 -1.48 -3.79 8.02
C GLU A 108 -0.63 -2.62 7.49
N VAL A 109 -0.87 -1.42 8.03
CA VAL A 109 -0.16 -0.20 7.62
C VAL A 109 1.27 -0.21 8.17
N ILE A 110 2.22 0.17 7.33
CA ILE A 110 3.62 0.37 7.65
C ILE A 110 3.92 1.85 7.50
N ASP A 111 4.18 2.50 8.62
CA ASP A 111 4.54 3.92 8.71
C ASP A 111 5.55 4.15 9.85
N GLN A 112 5.92 5.42 10.07
CA GLN A 112 6.85 5.84 11.12
C GLN A 112 6.50 5.32 12.51
N SER A 113 5.20 5.18 12.84
CA SER A 113 4.75 4.75 14.16
C SER A 113 4.96 3.25 14.42
N THR A 114 5.11 2.47 13.35
CA THR A 114 5.34 1.03 13.43
C THR A 114 6.83 0.65 13.46
N LEU A 115 7.71 1.58 13.09
CA LEU A 115 9.15 1.33 13.00
C LEU A 115 9.79 1.21 14.39
N GLY A 116 10.72 0.27 14.49
CA GLY A 116 11.54 0.00 15.67
C GLY A 116 13.03 0.12 15.37
N GLY A 117 13.77 -0.98 15.55
CA GLY A 117 15.22 -1.01 15.35
C GLY A 117 15.65 -1.24 13.90
N PHE A 118 16.89 -0.87 13.58
CA PHE A 118 17.50 -1.14 12.26
C PHE A 118 17.99 -2.60 12.14
N ALA A 119 18.43 -3.22 13.23
CA ALA A 119 18.76 -4.64 13.32
C ALA A 119 17.64 -5.40 14.03
N PHE A 120 17.26 -6.57 13.51
CA PHE A 120 16.10 -7.31 14.00
C PHE A 120 16.26 -8.82 13.90
N SER A 121 15.51 -9.50 14.77
CA SER A 121 15.39 -10.95 14.80
C SER A 121 14.03 -11.39 14.24
N LEU A 122 14.05 -12.43 13.41
CA LEU A 122 12.85 -13.09 12.91
C LEU A 122 12.58 -14.37 13.69
N ALA A 123 13.61 -15.21 13.89
CA ALA A 123 13.53 -16.44 14.67
C ALA A 123 14.91 -16.92 15.17
N LEU A 124 14.94 -17.56 16.35
CA LEU A 124 16.09 -18.31 16.90
C LEU A 124 15.60 -19.35 17.93
N GLY A 125 14.75 -20.28 17.50
CA GLY A 125 14.21 -21.34 18.34
C GLY A 125 13.74 -20.86 19.72
N ASN A 126 14.28 -21.49 20.77
CA ASN A 126 13.97 -21.16 22.16
C ASN A 126 14.72 -19.94 22.70
N ALA A 127 15.83 -19.53 22.08
CA ALA A 127 16.60 -18.38 22.54
C ALA A 127 15.88 -17.05 22.25
N ASN A 128 15.01 -17.04 21.24
CA ASN A 128 14.13 -15.92 20.90
C ASN A 128 12.67 -16.33 21.13
N PRO A 129 12.20 -16.39 22.39
CA PRO A 129 10.85 -16.87 22.69
C PRO A 129 9.76 -16.00 22.04
N ASN A 130 10.04 -14.70 21.88
CA ASN A 130 9.09 -13.69 21.38
C ASN A 130 9.08 -13.52 19.85
N ALA A 131 9.94 -14.25 19.14
CA ALA A 131 9.99 -14.20 17.67
C ALA A 131 8.65 -14.64 17.07
N GLN A 132 8.10 -13.82 16.17
CA GLN A 132 6.82 -14.07 15.51
C GLN A 132 6.95 -14.87 14.19
N PHE A 133 8.17 -15.08 13.68
CA PHE A 133 8.42 -15.78 12.41
C PHE A 133 8.93 -17.21 12.57
N LYS A 134 8.65 -17.90 13.69
CA LYS A 134 9.16 -19.26 13.91
C LYS A 134 8.68 -20.26 12.86
N ASN A 135 7.39 -20.18 12.49
CA ASN A 135 6.73 -21.00 11.47
C ASN A 135 5.77 -20.10 10.68
N ALA A 136 6.30 -19.04 10.08
CA ALA A 136 5.52 -18.06 9.34
C ALA A 136 5.40 -18.48 7.87
N ILE A 137 4.20 -18.40 7.31
CA ILE A 137 3.95 -18.62 5.88
C ILE A 137 3.29 -17.35 5.34
N ASN A 138 3.82 -16.81 4.24
CA ASN A 138 3.32 -15.59 3.60
C ASN A 138 3.08 -14.44 4.60
N LYS A 139 4.04 -14.19 5.49
CA LYS A 139 4.02 -13.04 6.40
C LYS A 139 4.86 -11.91 5.85
N TYR A 140 4.51 -10.69 6.24
CA TYR A 140 5.19 -9.50 5.75
C TYR A 140 6.17 -8.97 6.80
N ILE A 141 7.35 -8.59 6.35
CA ILE A 141 8.30 -7.75 7.08
C ILE A 141 8.10 -6.34 6.54
N GLY A 142 7.54 -5.45 7.36
CA GLY A 142 7.50 -4.02 7.03
C GLY A 142 8.81 -3.36 7.40
N PHE A 143 9.29 -2.41 6.61
CA PHE A 143 10.50 -1.64 6.90
C PHE A 143 10.47 -0.31 6.18
N ALA A 144 11.41 0.55 6.55
CA ALA A 144 11.66 1.78 5.83
C ALA A 144 13.15 1.93 5.56
N PHE A 145 13.49 2.47 4.40
CA PHE A 145 14.86 2.67 3.96
C PHE A 145 15.02 4.09 3.39
N PRO A 146 16.22 4.70 3.53
CA PRO A 146 16.44 6.04 3.03
C PRO A 146 16.93 6.03 1.58
N ILE A 147 16.45 6.96 0.76
CA ILE A 147 17.08 7.31 -0.52
C ILE A 147 17.65 8.71 -0.35
N GLY A 148 18.98 8.81 -0.26
CA GLY A 148 19.64 10.05 0.17
C GLY A 148 19.58 10.26 1.69
N PRO A 149 19.86 11.49 2.19
CA PRO A 149 20.10 11.70 3.62
C PRO A 149 18.85 11.80 4.49
N THR A 150 17.70 12.15 3.91
CA THR A 150 16.48 12.49 4.67
C THR A 150 15.22 11.82 4.17
N ASP A 151 15.19 11.37 2.91
CA ASP A 151 13.97 10.86 2.31
C ASP A 151 13.80 9.41 2.71
N LEU A 152 12.70 9.11 3.39
CA LEU A 152 12.43 7.80 3.96
C LEU A 152 11.25 7.17 3.24
N TYR A 153 11.45 5.98 2.70
CA TYR A 153 10.48 5.26 1.90
C TYR A 153 10.06 3.99 2.64
N TYR A 154 8.78 3.65 2.57
CA TYR A 154 8.24 2.48 3.25
C TYR A 154 8.06 1.32 2.28
N ALA A 155 8.36 0.12 2.76
CA ALA A 155 8.34 -1.10 1.97
C ALA A 155 7.91 -2.30 2.80
N TRP A 156 7.54 -3.36 2.11
CA TRP A 156 7.26 -4.66 2.69
C TRP A 156 7.99 -5.77 1.92
N LEU A 157 8.35 -6.86 2.60
CA LEU A 157 8.76 -8.12 1.98
C LEU A 157 7.86 -9.25 2.46
N ARG A 158 7.38 -10.09 1.55
CA ARG A 158 6.65 -11.31 1.89
C ARG A 158 7.63 -12.46 2.03
N VAL A 159 7.53 -13.18 3.14
CA VAL A 159 8.45 -14.26 3.47
C VAL A 159 7.72 -15.49 4.01
N SER A 160 8.34 -16.65 3.81
CA SER A 160 8.00 -17.87 4.53
C SER A 160 9.23 -18.41 5.25
N ILE A 161 9.07 -18.70 6.54
CA ILE A 161 10.12 -19.15 7.45
C ILE A 161 9.64 -20.37 8.22
N ASP A 162 10.40 -21.46 8.13
CA ASP A 162 10.33 -22.60 9.04
C ASP A 162 11.67 -22.63 9.78
N ASN A 163 11.68 -22.11 11.00
CA ASN A 163 12.90 -22.00 11.81
C ASN A 163 13.43 -23.39 12.20
N ALA A 164 12.56 -24.37 12.42
CA ALA A 164 12.98 -25.72 12.81
C ALA A 164 13.70 -26.42 11.65
N ALA A 165 13.19 -26.29 10.42
CA ALA A 165 13.86 -26.74 9.21
C ALA A 165 14.98 -25.77 8.75
N GLY A 166 15.02 -24.56 9.31
CA GLY A 166 15.86 -23.44 8.93
C GLY A 166 15.70 -23.03 7.46
N MET A 167 14.45 -23.09 6.98
CA MET A 167 14.07 -22.58 5.68
C MET A 167 13.72 -21.11 5.79
N PHE A 168 14.17 -20.31 4.81
CA PHE A 168 13.85 -18.90 4.70
C PHE A 168 13.72 -18.56 3.21
N THR A 169 12.49 -18.27 2.78
CA THR A 169 12.18 -17.88 1.40
C THR A 169 11.62 -16.46 1.39
N VAL A 170 12.12 -15.63 0.48
CA VAL A 170 11.55 -14.32 0.15
C VAL A 170 10.73 -14.48 -1.12
N HIS A 171 9.43 -14.25 -1.04
CA HIS A 171 8.52 -14.43 -2.17
C HIS A 171 8.53 -13.23 -3.10
N ASP A 172 8.37 -12.03 -2.54
CA ASP A 172 8.31 -10.76 -3.27
C ASP A 172 8.40 -9.57 -2.31
N TRP A 173 8.43 -8.36 -2.87
CA TRP A 173 8.43 -7.10 -2.13
C TRP A 173 7.74 -5.99 -2.90
N ALA A 174 7.33 -4.95 -2.19
CA ALA A 174 6.94 -3.68 -2.79
C ALA A 174 7.37 -2.50 -1.92
N TRP A 175 7.42 -1.32 -2.54
CA TRP A 175 7.73 -0.08 -1.84
C TRP A 175 6.98 1.10 -2.42
N GLN A 176 6.78 2.11 -1.59
CA GLN A 176 6.07 3.34 -1.94
C GLN A 176 7.06 4.36 -2.50
N ASN A 177 6.89 4.85 -3.74
CA ASN A 177 7.80 5.81 -4.39
C ASN A 177 7.69 7.27 -3.89
N GLN A 178 6.83 7.53 -2.91
CA GLN A 178 6.72 8.84 -2.29
C GLN A 178 7.29 8.81 -0.87
N THR A 179 8.29 9.66 -0.63
CA THR A 179 8.89 9.85 0.69
C THR A 179 7.84 10.16 1.75
N GLY A 180 7.93 9.49 2.90
CA GLY A 180 7.04 9.69 4.04
C GLY A 180 5.62 9.13 3.89
N VAL A 181 5.25 8.56 2.74
CA VAL A 181 3.90 8.01 2.53
C VAL A 181 3.85 6.57 3.02
N PRO A 182 2.93 6.23 3.95
CA PRO A 182 2.75 4.86 4.41
C PRO A 182 2.49 3.87 3.28
N ILE A 183 2.91 2.62 3.47
CA ILE A 183 2.52 1.51 2.60
C ILE A 183 1.70 0.49 3.39
N VAL A 184 0.74 -0.14 2.73
CA VAL A 184 0.00 -1.26 3.32
C VAL A 184 0.75 -2.56 3.00
N ALA A 185 0.96 -3.42 3.98
CA ALA A 185 1.57 -4.73 3.78
C ALA A 185 0.78 -5.52 2.75
N GLY A 186 1.46 -6.02 1.72
CA GLY A 186 0.85 -6.75 0.60
C GLY A 186 0.23 -5.85 -0.47
N ALA A 187 0.27 -4.52 -0.34
CA ALA A 187 -0.18 -3.62 -1.41
C ALA A 187 0.60 -3.87 -2.69
N GLY A 188 -0.11 -4.19 -3.77
CA GLY A 188 0.47 -4.58 -5.07
C GLY A 188 0.94 -6.03 -5.16
N GLY A 189 0.68 -6.89 -4.17
CA GLY A 189 1.02 -8.31 -4.15
C GLY A 189 -0.20 -9.26 -4.14
N LEU A 190 0.06 -10.58 -4.23
CA LEU A 190 -0.92 -11.70 -4.16
C LEU A 190 -2.37 -11.34 -4.55
N GLY A 191 -2.58 -10.99 -5.81
CA GLY A 191 -3.92 -10.76 -6.33
C GLY A 191 -4.49 -9.36 -6.11
N ASP A 192 -3.84 -8.44 -5.39
CA ASP A 192 -4.19 -7.01 -5.37
C ASP A 192 -3.54 -6.33 -6.58
N PHE A 193 -4.07 -6.63 -7.76
CA PHE A 193 -3.50 -6.22 -9.03
C PHE A 193 -3.78 -4.75 -9.36
N ASP A 194 -4.81 -4.15 -8.76
CA ASP A 194 -5.11 -2.73 -8.91
C ASP A 194 -4.49 -1.85 -7.78
N VAL A 195 -3.78 -2.48 -6.84
CA VAL A 195 -3.00 -1.86 -5.75
C VAL A 195 -3.88 -1.02 -4.82
N ASN A 196 -5.11 -1.45 -4.59
CA ASN A 196 -6.04 -0.77 -3.68
C ASN A 196 -6.07 -1.38 -2.26
N ALA A 197 -5.17 -2.33 -1.99
CA ALA A 197 -5.06 -3.08 -0.73
C ALA A 197 -6.26 -3.99 -0.42
N THR A 198 -7.07 -4.32 -1.43
CA THR A 198 -8.11 -5.35 -1.36
C THR A 198 -7.94 -6.31 -2.52
N VAL A 199 -8.39 -7.55 -2.34
CA VAL A 199 -8.40 -8.55 -3.42
C VAL A 199 -9.83 -8.87 -3.76
N ASP A 200 -10.32 -8.27 -4.84
CA ASP A 200 -11.70 -8.29 -5.27
C ASP A 200 -11.85 -8.51 -6.79
N GLY A 201 -13.06 -8.24 -7.31
CA GLY A 201 -13.37 -8.46 -8.72
C GLY A 201 -12.66 -7.48 -9.67
N ASN A 202 -12.30 -6.28 -9.18
CA ASN A 202 -11.55 -5.30 -9.97
C ASN A 202 -10.14 -5.78 -10.23
N ASP A 203 -9.51 -6.43 -9.25
CA ASP A 203 -8.20 -7.05 -9.44
C ASP A 203 -8.24 -8.12 -10.53
N PHE A 204 -9.25 -8.99 -10.51
CA PHE A 204 -9.41 -9.99 -11.55
C PHE A 204 -9.52 -9.35 -12.95
N LEU A 205 -10.20 -8.20 -13.05
CA LEU A 205 -10.27 -7.45 -14.31
C LEU A 205 -8.93 -6.81 -14.68
N VAL A 206 -8.10 -6.40 -13.73
CA VAL A 206 -6.74 -5.92 -13.99
C VAL A 206 -5.85 -7.07 -14.47
N TRP A 207 -5.89 -8.22 -13.81
CA TRP A 207 -5.22 -9.45 -14.24
C TRP A 207 -5.61 -9.83 -15.66
N GLN A 208 -6.93 -9.94 -15.91
CA GLN A 208 -7.44 -10.36 -17.22
C GLN A 208 -6.99 -9.43 -18.35
N ARG A 209 -6.89 -8.12 -18.09
CA ARG A 209 -6.45 -7.13 -19.09
C ARG A 209 -4.94 -7.16 -19.34
N ASN A 210 -4.15 -7.60 -18.37
CA ASN A 210 -2.68 -7.61 -18.45
C ASN A 210 -2.09 -9.03 -18.56
N TYR A 211 -2.94 -10.06 -18.73
CA TYR A 211 -2.51 -11.44 -18.90
C TYR A 211 -1.61 -11.61 -20.13
N GLY A 212 -0.39 -12.13 -19.92
CA GLY A 212 0.59 -12.37 -20.98
C GLY A 212 1.30 -11.12 -21.51
N VAL A 213 1.10 -9.95 -20.89
CA VAL A 213 1.91 -8.75 -21.18
C VAL A 213 3.30 -8.93 -20.57
N PRO A 214 4.41 -8.68 -21.28
CA PRO A 214 5.75 -8.79 -20.72
C PRO A 214 5.96 -7.87 -19.51
N GLN A 215 6.63 -8.38 -18.48
CA GLN A 215 6.91 -7.64 -17.25
C GLN A 215 7.76 -6.38 -17.52
N GLY A 216 7.43 -5.26 -16.88
CA GLY A 216 8.33 -4.10 -16.78
C GLY A 216 7.92 -2.82 -17.54
N SER A 217 6.77 -2.75 -18.22
CA SER A 217 6.23 -1.46 -18.68
C SER A 217 4.78 -1.53 -19.18
N PRO A 218 3.82 -0.86 -18.50
CA PRO A 218 3.97 -0.11 -17.24
C PRO A 218 4.21 -1.05 -16.02
N PRO A 219 4.62 -0.51 -14.85
CA PRO A 219 4.57 -1.22 -13.57
C PRO A 219 3.17 -1.85 -13.35
N GLY A 220 3.09 -3.04 -12.77
CA GLY A 220 1.81 -3.78 -12.63
C GLY A 220 1.37 -4.55 -13.89
N THR A 221 2.33 -4.97 -14.72
CA THR A 221 2.14 -5.89 -15.86
C THR A 221 3.01 -7.14 -15.69
N GLY A 222 2.79 -8.18 -16.48
CA GLY A 222 3.51 -9.45 -16.33
C GLY A 222 2.64 -10.63 -15.91
N TYR A 223 1.33 -10.44 -15.75
CA TYR A 223 0.52 -11.46 -15.11
C TYR A 223 0.33 -12.73 -15.94
N ASP A 224 0.34 -13.88 -15.28
CA ASP A 224 0.19 -15.20 -15.88
C ASP A 224 -0.86 -16.06 -15.15
N ALA A 225 -0.81 -17.37 -15.38
CA ALA A 225 -1.80 -18.29 -14.82
C ALA A 225 -1.60 -18.56 -13.32
N ASP A 226 -0.37 -18.38 -12.80
CA ASP A 226 -0.03 -18.59 -11.40
C ASP A 226 -0.51 -17.40 -10.55
N ASP A 227 -0.41 -16.19 -11.09
CA ASP A 227 -1.02 -14.98 -10.49
C ASP A 227 -2.53 -15.13 -10.27
N LEU A 228 -3.23 -15.83 -11.17
CA LEU A 228 -4.66 -16.12 -10.97
C LEU A 228 -4.90 -17.07 -9.78
N ALA A 229 -3.98 -18.00 -9.52
CA ALA A 229 -4.08 -18.88 -8.36
C ALA A 229 -3.89 -18.05 -7.07
N ASP A 230 -2.96 -17.10 -7.10
CA ASP A 230 -2.73 -16.15 -6.00
C ASP A 230 -3.98 -15.30 -5.73
N TRP A 231 -4.58 -14.70 -6.77
CA TRP A 231 -5.86 -13.99 -6.64
C TRP A 231 -6.96 -14.89 -6.08
N LYS A 232 -7.13 -16.11 -6.58
CA LYS A 232 -8.16 -17.04 -6.06
C LYS A 232 -7.95 -17.36 -4.57
N SER A 233 -6.69 -17.43 -4.15
CA SER A 233 -6.34 -17.71 -2.75
C SER A 233 -6.58 -16.50 -1.83
N ALA A 234 -6.46 -15.29 -2.38
CA ALA A 234 -6.58 -14.03 -1.65
C ALA A 234 -7.96 -13.36 -1.79
N PHE A 235 -8.78 -13.75 -2.77
CA PHE A 235 -10.07 -13.14 -3.06
C PHE A 235 -11.01 -13.18 -1.85
N GLY A 236 -11.49 -11.99 -1.47
CA GLY A 236 -12.37 -11.83 -0.31
C GLY A 236 -11.65 -11.83 1.05
N ASN A 237 -10.32 -12.00 1.11
CA ASN A 237 -9.53 -11.79 2.33
C ASN A 237 -9.23 -10.32 2.60
N ALA A 238 -10.18 -9.43 2.29
CA ALA A 238 -10.03 -8.02 2.62
C ALA A 238 -9.78 -7.89 4.13
N PRO A 239 -8.79 -7.10 4.56
CA PRO A 239 -8.63 -6.75 5.97
C PRO A 239 -9.98 -6.23 6.46
N PRO A 240 -10.48 -6.64 7.65
CA PRO A 240 -11.73 -6.13 8.15
C PRO A 240 -11.64 -4.61 8.14
N ALA A 241 -12.51 -3.97 7.36
CA ALA A 241 -12.45 -2.53 7.13
C ALA A 241 -12.36 -1.84 8.50
N THR A 242 -11.19 -1.32 8.83
CA THR A 242 -11.00 -0.52 10.03
C THR A 242 -11.83 0.71 9.79
N ALA A 243 -13.02 0.75 10.40
CA ALA A 243 -13.88 1.92 10.35
C ALA A 243 -13.12 3.05 11.01
N VAL A 244 -12.38 3.83 10.22
CA VAL A 244 -11.82 5.08 10.68
C VAL A 244 -13.04 5.96 10.91
N ALA A 245 -13.41 6.15 12.17
CA ALA A 245 -14.39 7.14 12.57
C ALA A 245 -13.80 8.51 12.24
N GLN A 246 -13.89 8.90 10.97
CA GLN A 246 -13.62 10.26 10.57
C GLN A 246 -14.56 11.12 11.41
N PRO A 247 -14.03 12.11 12.16
CA PRO A 247 -14.88 13.03 12.91
C PRO A 247 -15.82 13.65 11.88
N VAL A 248 -17.08 13.22 11.89
CA VAL A 248 -18.10 13.75 11.01
C VAL A 248 -18.14 15.24 11.32
N PRO A 249 -17.77 16.12 10.37
CA PRO A 249 -17.80 17.55 10.62
C PRO A 249 -19.24 17.88 11.01
N GLU A 250 -19.47 18.29 12.27
CA GLU A 250 -20.82 18.49 12.76
C GLU A 250 -21.53 19.46 11.81
N PRO A 251 -22.58 19.02 11.10
CA PRO A 251 -23.18 19.84 10.06
C PRO A 251 -23.95 20.98 10.72
N GLY A 252 -23.30 22.14 10.88
CA GLY A 252 -23.94 23.43 11.16
C GLY A 252 -24.89 23.51 12.36
N ALA A 253 -24.93 22.51 13.26
CA ALA A 253 -25.86 22.47 14.38
C ALA A 253 -25.65 23.67 15.32
N LEU A 254 -24.39 24.09 15.50
CA LEU A 254 -24.04 25.33 16.19
C LEU A 254 -24.56 26.58 15.46
N GLY A 255 -24.55 26.58 14.12
CA GLY A 255 -25.09 27.66 13.30
C GLY A 255 -26.61 27.81 13.45
N PHE A 256 -27.36 26.70 13.44
CA PHE A 256 -28.80 26.72 13.68
C PHE A 256 -29.18 27.11 15.10
N PHE A 257 -28.38 26.72 16.10
CA PHE A 257 -28.62 27.13 17.49
C PHE A 257 -28.43 28.64 17.67
N ALA A 258 -27.38 29.22 17.06
CA ALA A 258 -27.16 30.66 17.07
C ALA A 258 -28.27 31.42 16.33
N ALA A 259 -28.72 30.93 15.17
CA ALA A 259 -29.82 31.52 14.42
C ALA A 259 -31.17 31.43 15.16
N GLY A 260 -31.43 30.30 15.84
CA GLY A 260 -32.62 30.10 16.66
C GLY A 260 -32.66 31.04 17.87
N ALA A 261 -31.55 31.19 18.59
CA ALA A 261 -31.44 32.10 19.72
C ALA A 261 -31.66 33.58 19.32
N GLY A 262 -31.12 34.00 18.17
CA GLY A 262 -31.32 35.34 17.62
C GLY A 262 -32.78 35.64 17.23
N GLY A 263 -33.49 34.65 16.65
CA GLY A 263 -34.89 34.78 16.27
C GLY A 263 -35.85 34.97 17.46
N VAL A 264 -35.61 34.25 18.57
CA VAL A 264 -36.44 34.35 19.78
C VAL A 264 -36.32 35.72 20.45
N GLU A 265 -35.12 36.29 20.51
CA GLU A 265 -34.89 37.62 21.08
C GLU A 265 -35.55 38.74 20.26
N LEU A 266 -35.51 38.65 18.92
CA LEU A 266 -36.21 39.59 18.03
C LEU A 266 -37.73 39.54 18.21
N LEU A 267 -38.31 38.35 18.38
CA LEU A 267 -39.74 38.20 18.66
C LEU A 267 -40.14 38.77 20.03
N ARG A 268 -39.26 38.68 21.04
CA ARG A 268 -39.52 39.20 22.38
C ARG A 268 -39.57 40.73 22.40
N ARG A 269 -38.76 41.41 21.60
CA ARG A 269 -38.74 42.89 21.50
C ARG A 269 -40.00 43.46 20.85
N ARG A 270 -40.56 42.77 19.84
CA ARG A 270 -41.79 43.22 19.15
C ARG A 270 -43.02 43.28 20.06
N ARG A 271 -43.10 42.44 21.10
CA ARG A 271 -44.25 42.42 22.03
C ARG A 271 -44.29 43.59 23.01
N LYS A 272 -43.17 44.29 23.25
CA LYS A 272 -43.11 45.42 24.19
C LYS A 272 -43.54 46.77 23.58
N CYS A 273 -43.71 46.86 22.27
CA CYS A 273 -44.07 48.11 21.57
C CYS A 273 -45.53 48.17 21.11
N ARG A 274 -46.46 47.49 21.78
CA ARG A 274 -47.89 47.66 21.46
C ARG A 274 -48.45 48.81 22.32
N PRO A 275 -48.81 49.97 21.74
CA PRO A 275 -49.38 51.07 22.50
C PRO A 275 -50.79 50.69 22.93
N SER A 276 -51.10 50.91 24.21
CA SER A 276 -52.46 50.86 24.73
C SER A 276 -53.20 52.11 24.29
N THR A 277 -54.12 51.95 23.34
CA THR A 277 -55.23 52.88 23.09
C THR A 277 -56.38 52.57 24.04
#